data_AF-A0A3D1KGS3-F1
#
_entry.id   AF-A0A3D1KGS3-F1
#
_cell.length_a   1.000
_cell.length_b   1.000
_cell.length_c   1.000
_cell.angle_alpha   90.00
_cell.angle_beta   90.00
_cell.angle_gamma   90.00
#
_symmetry.space_group_name_H-M   'P 1'
#
loop_
_entity.id
_entity.type
_entity.pdbx_description
1 polymer ?
#
loop_
_entity_poly.entity_id
_entity_poly.type
_entity_poly.pdbx_seq_one_letter_code
_entity_poly.pdbx_strand_id
1 'polypeptide(L)' 'MIFKRLFDIIASLLGLLLIWWVFPVVAFLIRKKMPGGPAFFCQKRVGKGGRLFTCHKFRTMTVRHSGSSV' A
#
# COMPACT_ATOMS: atom_id res chain seq x y z
N MET A 1 -5.55 24.94 -9.37
CA MET A 1 -5.50 24.03 -8.20
C MET A 1 -6.70 23.09 -8.10
N ILE A 2 -7.93 23.56 -8.38
CA ILE A 2 -9.15 22.71 -8.35
C ILE A 2 -9.20 21.72 -9.52
N PHE A 3 -8.89 22.16 -10.75
CA PHE A 3 -8.87 21.26 -11.91
C PHE A 3 -7.91 20.08 -11.74
N LYS A 4 -6.68 20.33 -11.28
CA LYS A 4 -5.73 19.26 -10.94
C LYS A 4 -6.30 18.30 -9.89
N ARG A 5 -6.94 18.82 -8.85
CA ARG A 5 -7.52 17.97 -7.80
C ARG A 5 -8.69 17.13 -8.32
N LEU A 6 -9.53 17.70 -9.18
CA LEU A 6 -10.63 16.98 -9.82
C LEU A 6 -10.09 15.88 -10.74
N PHE A 7 -9.09 16.19 -11.56
CA PHE A 7 -8.41 15.22 -12.41
C PHE A 7 -7.77 14.10 -11.59
N ASP A 8 -7.00 14.42 -10.53
CA ASP A 8 -6.36 13.43 -9.67
C ASP A 8 -7.40 12.48 -9.03
N ILE A 9 -8.57 12.98 -8.62
CA ILE A 9 -9.65 12.16 -8.04
C ILE A 9 -10.30 11.27 -9.11
N ILE A 10 -10.66 11.82 -10.27
CA ILE A 10 -11.33 11.05 -11.34
C ILE A 10 -10.37 9.97 -11.88
N ALA A 11 -9.13 10.34 -12.18
CA ALA A 11 -8.14 9.40 -12.70
C ALA A 11 -7.80 8.30 -11.69
N SER A 12 -7.67 8.62 -10.40
CA SER A 12 -7.43 7.60 -9.37
C SER A 12 -8.63 6.68 -9.15
N LEU A 13 -9.86 7.20 -9.21
CA LEU A 13 -11.08 6.40 -9.08
C LEU A 13 -11.23 5.43 -10.27
N LEU A 14 -11.04 5.92 -11.50
CA LEU A 14 -11.07 5.08 -12.71
C LEU A 14 -9.97 4.02 -12.67
N GLY A 15 -8.76 4.40 -12.27
CA GLY A 15 -7.66 3.45 -12.07
C GLY A 15 -8.03 2.37 -11.06
N LEU A 16 -8.51 2.76 -9.87
CA LEU A 16 -8.95 1.83 -8.83
C LEU A 16 -10.03 0.87 -9.33
N LEU A 17 -11.02 1.35 -10.07
CA LEU A 17 -12.10 0.54 -10.63
C LEU A 17 -11.60 -0.42 -11.73
N LEU A 18 -10.56 -0.06 -12.47
CA LEU A 18 -9.95 -0.94 -13.48
C LEU A 18 -9.15 -2.09 -12.85
N ILE A 19 -8.36 -1.80 -11.80
CA ILE A 19 -7.47 -2.78 -11.16
C ILE A 19 -8.04 -3.39 -9.87
N TRP A 20 -9.30 -3.12 -9.51
CA TRP A 20 -9.91 -3.55 -8.24
C TRP A 20 -9.80 -5.05 -7.99
N TRP A 21 -9.97 -5.87 -9.03
CA TRP A 21 -9.92 -7.32 -8.97
C TRP A 21 -8.49 -7.87 -8.70
N VAL A 22 -7.45 -7.08 -8.98
CA VAL A 22 -6.05 -7.47 -8.76
C VAL A 22 -5.69 -7.41 -7.27
N PHE A 23 -6.28 -6.48 -6.51
CA PHE A 23 -6.00 -6.31 -5.08
C PHE A 23 -6.23 -7.58 -4.25
N PRO A 24 -7.39 -8.28 -4.32
CA PRO A 24 -7.60 -9.49 -3.55
C PRO A 24 -6.66 -10.63 -3.99
N VAL A 25 -6.36 -10.75 -5.28
CA VAL A 25 -5.42 -11.76 -5.80
C VAL A 25 -4.02 -11.55 -5.21
N VAL A 26 -3.51 -10.32 -5.26
CA VAL A 26 -2.19 -9.99 -4.70
C VAL A 26 -2.18 -10.16 -3.18
N ALA A 27 -3.24 -9.74 -2.49
CA ALA A 27 -3.35 -9.92 -1.05
C ALA A 27 -3.32 -11.40 -0.63
N PHE A 28 -3.99 -12.28 -1.40
CA PHE A 28 -3.97 -13.72 -1.19
C PHE A 28 -2.57 -14.32 -1.42
N LEU A 29 -1.91 -13.95 -2.52
CA LEU A 29 -0.55 -14.41 -2.83
C LEU A 29 0.46 -14.00 -1.75
N ILE A 30 0.37 -12.76 -1.25
CA ILE A 30 1.21 -12.27 -0.16
C ILE A 30 0.98 -13.08 1.11
N ARG A 31 -0.28 -13.36 1.46
CA ARG A 31 -0.61 -14.15 2.65
C ARG A 31 -0.08 -15.58 2.55
N LYS A 32 -0.15 -16.18 1.36
CA LYS A 32 0.38 -17.53 1.11
C LYS A 32 1.91 -17.56 1.18
N LYS A 33 2.60 -16.57 0.61
CA LYS A 33 4.08 -16.52 0.57
C LYS A 33 4.70 -16.10 1.90
N MET A 34 4.04 -15.22 2.65
CA MET A 34 4.52 -14.64 3.91
C MET A 34 3.48 -14.84 5.02
N PRO A 35 3.38 -16.05 5.60
CA PRO A 35 2.44 -16.32 6.67
C PRO A 35 2.74 -15.50 7.93
N GLY A 36 1.71 -15.21 8.73
CA GLY A 36 1.88 -14.59 10.06
C GLY A 36 1.84 -13.06 10.12
N GLY A 37 1.44 -12.35 9.04
CA GLY A 37 1.22 -10.90 9.12
C GLY A 37 0.27 -10.34 8.06
N PRO A 38 -0.13 -9.07 8.17
CA PRO A 38 -1.06 -8.43 7.24
C PRO A 38 -0.48 -8.32 5.83
N ALA A 39 -1.34 -8.35 4.81
CA ALA A 39 -0.95 -8.19 3.40
C ALA A 39 -0.56 -6.73 3.07
N PHE A 40 -1.04 -5.77 3.85
CA PHE A 40 -0.72 -4.36 3.73
C PHE A 40 0.24 -3.92 4.83
N PHE A 41 1.22 -3.12 4.44
CA PHE A 41 2.13 -2.41 5.32
C PHE A 41 1.77 -0.91 5.27
N CYS A 42 1.54 -0.33 6.45
CA CYS A 42 1.09 1.05 6.61
C CYS A 42 2.23 1.88 7.23
N GLN A 43 2.64 2.96 6.56
CA GLN A 43 3.69 3.85 7.05
C GLN A 43 3.23 5.31 7.05
N LYS A 44 3.40 6.02 8.16
CA LYS A 44 3.14 7.47 8.21
C LYS A 44 4.20 8.24 7.40
N ARG A 45 3.76 9.18 6.57
CA ARG A 45 4.60 10.07 5.75
C ARG A 45 4.11 11.50 5.87
N VAL A 46 5.02 12.47 5.73
CA VAL A 46 4.68 13.89 5.73
C VAL A 46 4.08 14.25 4.37
N GLY A 47 2.87 14.80 4.37
CA GLY A 47 2.12 15.21 3.20
C GLY A 47 2.03 16.72 3.03
N LYS A 48 1.03 17.17 2.28
CA LYS A 48 0.83 18.60 1.96
C LYS A 48 0.65 19.44 3.22
N GLY A 49 1.45 20.50 3.35
CA GLY A 49 1.39 21.42 4.49
C GLY A 49 1.82 20.79 5.83
N GLY A 50 2.73 19.82 5.80
CA GLY A 50 3.26 19.16 7.00
C GLY A 50 2.32 18.13 7.63
N ARG A 51 1.13 17.92 7.07
CA ARG A 51 0.14 16.97 7.61
C ARG A 51 0.58 15.54 7.35
N LEU A 52 0.63 14.73 8.42
CA LEU A 52 0.94 13.31 8.30
C LEU A 52 -0.22 12.56 7.61
N PHE A 53 0.13 11.63 6.72
CA PHE A 53 -0.82 10.69 6.12
C PHE A 53 -0.27 9.27 6.18
N THR A 54 -1.17 8.30 6.27
CA THR A 54 -0.80 6.88 6.25
C THR A 54 -0.69 6.41 4.81
N CYS A 55 0.50 6.01 4.39
CA CYS A 55 0.76 5.41 3.10
C CYS A 55 0.57 3.89 3.20
N HIS A 56 -0.41 3.36 2.46
CA HIS A 56 -0.71 1.94 2.37
C HIS A 56 0.06 1.33 1.19
N LYS A 57 0.84 0.27 1.43
CA LYS A 57 1.50 -0.50 0.37
C LYS A 57 1.38 -1.99 0.63
N PHE A 58 1.49 -2.81 -0.42
CA PHE A 58 1.60 -4.25 -0.25
C PHE A 58 2.89 -4.63 0.47
N ARG A 59 2.79 -5.62 1.36
CA ARG A 59 3.94 -6.15 2.10
C ARG A 59 4.80 -6.98 1.15
N THR A 60 6.09 -6.64 1.06
CA THR A 60 7.07 -7.35 0.22
C THR A 60 8.14 -8.09 1.02
N MET A 61 8.37 -7.71 2.29
CA MET A 61 9.41 -8.30 3.15
C MET A 61 8.84 -9.24 4.21
N THR A 62 9.55 -10.35 4.43
CA THR A 62 9.28 -11.31 5.51
C THR A 62 9.89 -10.78 6.81
N VAL A 63 9.23 -11.00 7.95
CA VAL A 63 9.70 -10.53 9.27
C VAL A 63 10.76 -11.49 9.87
N ARG A 64 11.10 -12.59 9.17
CA ARG A 64 12.19 -13.48 9.61
C ARG A 64 13.54 -12.76 9.49
N HIS A 65 13.96 -12.16 10.60
CA HIS A 65 15.34 -11.80 10.85
C HIS A 65 16.05 -13.06 11.32
N SER A 66 16.88 -13.67 10.46
CA SER A 66 17.84 -14.67 10.91
C SER A 66 18.92 -13.87 11.64
N GLY A 67 18.83 -13.79 12.97
CA GLY A 67 19.70 -12.97 13.78
C GLY A 67 21.16 -13.27 13.46
N SER A 68 21.88 -12.26 12.97
CA SER A 68 23.33 -12.25 13.02
C SER A 68 23.71 -11.86 14.44
N SER A 69 24.09 -12.87 15.23
CA SER A 69 24.71 -12.71 16.55
C SER A 69 26.12 -12.16 16.39
N VAL A 70 26.23 -10.86 16.13
CA VAL A 70 27.49 -10.10 16.25
C VAL A 70 27.31 -8.97 17.25
#